data_AF-A0A167WGK9-F1
#
_entry.id   AF-A0A167WGK9-F1
#
_cell.length_a   1.000
_cell.length_b   1.000
_cell.length_c   1.000
_cell.angle_alpha   90.00
_cell.angle_beta   90.00
_cell.angle_gamma   90.00
#
_symmetry.space_group_name_H-M   'P 1'
#
loop_
_entity.id
_entity.type
_entity.pdbx_description
1 polymer ?
#
loop_
_entity_poly.entity_id
_entity_poly.type
_entity_poly.pdbx_seq_one_letter_code
_entity_poly.pdbx_strand_id
1 'polypeptide(L)' 'MSSINPHLVPYDQRLPFELWEACWSHISLNDAKSLSLTCRLFRKTCMPQIFESMSFLAP' A
#
# COMPACT_ATOMS: atom_id res chain seq x y z
N MET A 1 26.47 -10.30 -13.35
CA MET A 1 25.31 -9.72 -12.61
C MET A 1 24.07 -10.04 -13.42
N SER A 2 23.21 -10.94 -12.95
CA SER A 2 22.00 -11.32 -13.65
C SER A 2 20.98 -10.17 -13.58
N SER A 3 20.60 -9.62 -14.73
CA SER A 3 19.55 -8.61 -14.81
C SER A 3 18.22 -9.23 -14.36
N ILE A 4 17.66 -8.74 -13.26
CA ILE A 4 16.34 -9.17 -12.79
C ILE A 4 15.32 -8.63 -13.78
N ASN A 5 14.56 -9.51 -14.43
CA ASN A 5 13.48 -9.08 -15.30
C ASN A 5 12.39 -8.39 -14.44
N PRO A 6 12.17 -7.07 -14.60
CA PRO A 6 11.24 -6.32 -13.74
C PRO A 6 9.80 -6.80 -13.87
N HIS A 7 9.46 -7.51 -14.96
CA HIS A 7 8.13 -8.09 -15.14
C HIS A 7 7.84 -9.27 -14.22
N LEU A 8 8.88 -9.91 -13.66
CA LEU A 8 8.72 -11.03 -12.71
C LEU A 8 8.52 -10.55 -11.26
N VAL A 9 8.84 -9.28 -10.97
CA VAL A 9 8.69 -8.72 -9.63
C VAL A 9 7.23 -8.27 -9.43
N PRO A 10 6.53 -8.74 -8.36
CA PRO A 10 5.23 -8.23 -7.97
C PRO A 10 5.21 -6.71 -7.91
N TYR A 11 4.16 -6.07 -8.43
CA TYR A 11 4.11 -4.60 -8.54
C TYR A 11 4.32 -3.86 -7.21
N ASP A 12 3.83 -4.44 -6.12
CA ASP A 12 3.99 -3.93 -4.76
C ASP A 12 5.44 -4.00 -4.24
N GLN A 13 6.29 -4.85 -4.84
CA GLN A 13 7.70 -5.00 -4.51
C GLN A 13 8.63 -4.22 -5.45
N ARG A 14 8.09 -3.57 -6.48
CA ARG A 14 8.91 -2.74 -7.41
C ARG A 14 9.33 -1.41 -6.82
N LEU A 15 8.63 -0.96 -5.78
CA LEU A 15 8.99 0.20 -4.98
C LEU A 15 9.22 -0.24 -3.53
N PRO A 16 10.22 0.32 -2.84
CA PRO A 16 10.36 0.18 -1.39
C PRO A 16 9.09 0.58 -0.64
N PHE A 17 8.87 -0.05 0.51
CA PHE A 17 7.69 0.18 1.34
C PHE A 17 7.56 1.65 1.75
N GLU A 18 8.69 2.30 2.06
CA GLU A 18 8.78 3.68 2.51
C GLU A 18 8.28 4.66 1.44
N LEU A 19 8.46 4.34 0.15
CA LEU A 19 7.92 5.15 -0.94
C LEU A 19 6.40 5.02 -1.05
N TRP A 20 5.87 3.81 -0.84
CA TRP A 20 4.42 3.63 -0.79
C TRP A 20 3.82 4.40 0.38
N GLU A 21 4.39 4.26 1.57
CA GLU A 21 3.98 4.98 2.78
C GLU A 21 3.99 6.50 2.56
N ALA A 22 5.08 7.03 1.99
CA ALA A 22 5.17 8.45 1.64
C ALA A 22 4.06 8.87 0.66
N CYS A 23 3.77 8.08 -0.39
CA CYS A 23 2.66 8.36 -1.30
C CYS A 23 1.31 8.39 -0.59
N TRP A 24 1.04 7.44 0.31
CA TRP A 24 -0.24 7.34 1.00
C TRP A 24 -0.41 8.39 2.11
N SER A 25 0.69 8.97 2.60
CA SER A 25 0.66 10.11 3.54
C SER A 25 0.01 11.38 2.94
N HIS A 26 -0.06 11.50 1.62
CA HIS A 26 -0.63 12.65 0.92
C HIS A 26 -2.14 12.57 0.70
N ILE A 27 -2.80 11.48 1.06
CA ILE A 27 -4.23 11.27 0.81
C ILE A 27 -4.98 11.02 2.12
N SER A 28 -6.28 11.33 2.12
CA SER A 28 -7.12 11.08 3.28
C SER A 28 -7.36 9.58 3.49
N LEU A 29 -7.73 9.18 4.72
CA LEU A 29 -8.12 7.81 5.01
C LEU A 29 -9.30 7.32 4.13
N ASN A 30 -10.23 8.21 3.78
CA ASN A 30 -11.36 7.87 2.91
C ASN A 30 -10.90 7.62 1.47
N ASP A 31 -9.93 8.38 0.97
CA ASP A 31 -9.35 8.17 -0.34
C ASP A 31 -8.53 6.87 -0.36
N ALA A 32 -7.76 6.59 0.69
CA ALA A 32 -7.02 5.34 0.85
C ALA A 32 -7.96 4.12 0.83
N LYS A 33 -9.09 4.19 1.56
CA LYS A 33 -10.15 3.17 1.51
C LYS A 33 -10.70 3.00 0.10
N SER A 34 -11.01 4.10 -0.59
CA SER A 34 -11.55 4.07 -1.96
C SER A 34 -10.55 3.46 -2.95
N LEU A 35 -9.27 3.85 -2.89
CA LEU A 35 -8.19 3.30 -3.71
C LEU A 35 -8.01 1.80 -3.46
N SER A 36 -8.10 1.35 -2.20
CA SER A 36 -7.92 -0.06 -1.84
C SER A 36 -8.93 -1.00 -2.51
N LEU A 37 -10.06 -0.48 -2.99
CA LEU A 37 -11.11 -1.24 -3.66
C LEU A 37 -10.90 -1.35 -5.18
N THR A 38 -9.97 -0.60 -5.77
CA THR A 38 -9.82 -0.52 -7.23
C THR A 38 -9.05 -1.70 -7.82
N CYS A 39 -7.93 -2.10 -7.20
CA CYS A 39 -7.08 -3.16 -7.70
C CYS A 39 -6.27 -3.85 -6.58
N ARG A 40 -5.70 -5.02 -6.88
CA ARG A 40 -4.91 -5.81 -5.92
C ARG A 40 -3.67 -5.07 -5.42
N LEU A 41 -3.05 -4.22 -6.25
CA LEU A 41 -1.89 -3.43 -5.87
C LEU A 41 -2.28 -2.43 -4.76
N PHE A 42 -3.24 -1.55 -5.02
CA PHE A 42 -3.68 -0.56 -4.04
C PHE A 42 -4.32 -1.19 -2.81
N ARG A 43 -5.03 -2.32 -2.98
CA ARG A 43 -5.50 -3.10 -1.84
C ARG A 43 -4.35 -3.50 -0.93
N LYS A 44 -3.20 -3.90 -1.47
CA LYS A 44 -2.05 -4.33 -0.65
C LYS A 44 -1.31 -3.13 -0.05
N THR A 45 -1.08 -2.09 -0.83
CA THR A 45 -0.23 -0.96 -0.43
C THR A 45 -0.93 0.03 0.49
N CYS A 46 -2.26 0.18 0.43
CA CYS A 46 -3.00 1.10 1.31
C CYS A 46 -3.39 0.48 2.67
N MET A 47 -3.30 -0.85 2.83
CA MET A 47 -3.72 -1.53 4.06
C MET A 47 -2.99 -1.10 5.33
N PRO A 48 -1.68 -0.81 5.34
CA PRO A 48 -0.98 -0.32 6.54
C PRO A 48 -1.66 0.92 7.14
N GLN A 49 -1.85 1.97 6.34
CA GLN A 49 -2.51 3.21 6.75
C GLN A 49 -3.96 2.96 7.21
N ILE A 50 -4.71 2.11 6.49
CA ILE A 50 -6.09 1.78 6.85
C ILE A 50 -6.14 1.04 8.19
N PHE A 51 -5.22 0.10 8.42
CA PHE A 51 -5.18 -0.69 9.63
C PHE A 51 -4.73 0.13 10.84
N GLU A 52 -3.72 0.99 10.69
CA GLU A 52 -3.27 1.91 11.75
C GLU A 52 -4.36 2.88 12.20
N SER A 53 -5.28 3.25 11.29
CA SER A 53 -6.43 4.09 11.65
C SER A 53 -7.49 3.37 12.48
N MET A 54 -7.44 2.04 12.59
CA MET A 54 -8.39 1.27 13.38
C MET A 54 -8.00 1.34 14.85
N SER A 55 -8.70 2.18 15.61
CA SER A 55 -8.60 2.17 17.07
C SER A 55 -9.22 0.88 17.62
N PHE A 56 -8.40 -0.05 18.09
CA PHE A 56 -8.88 -1.22 18.84
C PHE A 56 -9.29 -0.78 20.25
N LEU A 57 -10.60 -0.75 20.51
CA LEU A 57 -11.11 -0.66 21.87
C LEU A 57 -11.21 -2.09 22.41
N ALA A 58 -10.25 -2.48 23.26
CA ALA A 58 -10.36 -3.71 24.03
C ALA A 58 -11.49 -3.58 25.07
N PRO A 59 -12.30 -4.63 25.32
CA PRO A 59 -13.32 -4.62 26.35
C PRO A 59 -12.74 -4.52 27.77
#